data_AF-A0A117LXG1-F1
#
_entry.id   AF-A0A117LXG1-F1
#
_cell.length_a   1.000
_cell.length_b   1.000
_cell.length_c   1.000
_cell.angle_alpha   90.00
_cell.angle_beta   90.00
_cell.angle_gamma   90.00
#
_symmetry.space_group_name_H-M   'P 1'
#
loop_
_entity.id
_entity.type
_entity.pdbx_description
1 polymer ?
#
loop_
_entity_poly.entity_id
_entity_poly.type
_entity_poly.pdbx_seq_one_letter_code
_entity_poly.pdbx_strand_id
1 'polypeptide(L)'
;MIAKRTKGFALLLVLVLVLSQFSAFATVEEAYAVKITGEGVTTELNLTIADMKAMPAEAQIDETYIYNSKAGEKSVLVKGVSLAYVLAEKAGLTAENAVVSFTASDAYPIDPQMLEDVLNPELKYVLAYEIDGEAIDNDDIVGNEEIVVYRKIKEAGEFGTVFKMVVTISVGATTETPDEPEPEGEGEAIEFTDITEEFTYAEMAIQELAKKGIINGMGNGRYAPQGSLTRAQISKIMVESLDCEEVEYKGGFSDVDASDWFAGYVQAAVDAGIFVGYPDGTFQPDQVISRQEMAVVAARGAIGMELV
;
A
#
# COMPACT_ATOMS: atom_id res chain seq x y z
N MET A 1 -41.85 0.76 34.66
CA MET A 1 -41.70 0.22 33.28
C MET A 1 -40.23 0.01 32.85
N ILE A 2 -39.25 0.09 33.77
CA ILE A 2 -37.80 0.07 33.47
C ILE A 2 -37.16 -1.33 33.67
N ALA A 3 -37.77 -2.22 34.45
CA ALA A 3 -37.19 -3.53 34.78
C ALA A 3 -37.32 -4.62 33.68
N LYS A 4 -38.12 -4.40 32.61
CA LYS A 4 -38.25 -5.35 31.50
C LYS A 4 -37.22 -5.14 30.38
N ARG A 5 -36.64 -3.93 30.24
CA ARG A 5 -35.64 -3.61 29.21
C ARG A 5 -34.23 -4.13 29.54
N THR A 6 -33.89 -4.28 30.82
CA THR A 6 -32.58 -4.78 31.26
C THR A 6 -32.39 -6.28 31.04
N LYS A 7 -33.46 -7.08 31.07
CA LYS A 7 -33.38 -8.53 30.81
C LYS A 7 -33.13 -8.87 29.33
N GLY A 8 -33.64 -8.05 28.40
CA GLY A 8 -33.37 -8.22 26.98
C GLY A 8 -31.92 -7.92 26.61
N PHE A 9 -31.33 -6.91 27.23
CA PHE A 9 -29.93 -6.53 27.01
C PHE A 9 -28.95 -7.57 27.56
N ALA A 10 -29.24 -8.14 28.74
CA ALA A 10 -28.44 -9.22 29.32
C ALA A 10 -28.50 -10.50 28.49
N LEU A 11 -29.67 -10.84 27.92
CA LEU A 11 -29.80 -12.00 27.03
C LEU A 11 -29.01 -11.80 25.73
N LEU A 12 -29.06 -10.61 25.13
CA LEU A 12 -28.31 -10.28 23.91
C LEU A 12 -26.79 -10.36 24.15
N LEU A 13 -26.33 -9.85 25.29
CA LEU A 13 -24.90 -9.84 25.65
C LEU A 13 -24.38 -11.26 25.96
N VAL A 14 -25.21 -12.09 26.61
CA VAL A 14 -24.91 -13.52 26.79
C VAL A 14 -24.93 -14.26 25.47
N LEU A 15 -25.85 -13.93 24.54
CA LEU A 15 -25.89 -14.53 23.21
C LEU A 15 -24.64 -14.16 22.40
N VAL A 16 -24.23 -12.89 22.43
CA VAL A 16 -23.00 -12.41 21.78
C VAL A 16 -21.76 -13.07 22.38
N LEU A 17 -21.70 -13.21 23.71
CA LEU A 17 -20.60 -13.92 24.38
C LEU A 17 -20.60 -15.42 24.10
N VAL A 18 -21.76 -16.08 24.00
CA VAL A 18 -21.82 -17.52 23.68
C VAL A 18 -21.51 -17.76 22.20
N LEU A 19 -21.97 -16.87 21.31
CA LEU A 19 -21.62 -16.90 19.88
C LEU A 19 -20.14 -16.58 19.64
N SER A 20 -19.51 -15.73 20.47
CA SER A 20 -18.06 -15.48 20.41
C SER A 20 -17.21 -16.58 21.06
N GLN A 21 -17.83 -17.60 21.66
CA GLN A 21 -17.16 -18.76 22.26
C GLN A 21 -17.28 -20.02 21.39
N PHE A 22 -18.05 -19.97 20.30
CA PHE A 22 -17.88 -20.91 19.21
C PHE A 22 -16.59 -20.52 18.49
N SER A 23 -15.48 -21.12 18.90
CA SER A 23 -14.36 -21.31 18.00
C SER A 23 -14.95 -21.92 16.72
N ALA A 24 -14.87 -21.20 15.61
CA ALA A 24 -15.06 -21.81 14.30
C ALA A 24 -14.16 -23.05 14.31
N PHE A 25 -14.75 -24.24 14.23
CA PHE A 25 -14.00 -25.43 13.89
C PHE A 25 -13.53 -25.22 12.46
N ALA A 26 -12.37 -24.56 12.31
CA ALA A 26 -11.59 -24.63 11.09
C ALA A 26 -11.30 -26.12 10.91
N THR A 27 -12.01 -26.74 9.98
CA THR A 27 -11.52 -27.95 9.34
C THR A 27 -10.08 -27.67 8.96
N VAL A 28 -9.14 -28.56 9.30
CA VAL A 28 -7.74 -28.43 8.89
C VAL A 28 -7.73 -28.32 7.37
N GLU A 29 -7.70 -27.09 6.88
CA GLU A 29 -7.51 -26.75 5.49
C GLU A 29 -6.11 -27.28 5.17
N GLU A 30 -5.97 -28.04 4.08
CA GLU A 30 -4.65 -28.47 3.64
C GLU A 30 -3.78 -27.22 3.53
N ALA A 31 -2.68 -27.17 4.32
CA ALA A 31 -1.82 -26.00 4.39
C ALA A 31 -1.19 -25.78 3.00
N TYR A 32 -1.73 -24.83 2.25
CA TYR A 32 -1.18 -24.39 0.97
C TYR A 32 -0.29 -23.18 1.19
N ALA A 33 0.69 -22.98 0.30
CA ALA A 33 1.60 -21.86 0.34
C ALA A 33 1.01 -20.61 -0.30
N VAL A 34 0.28 -20.79 -1.40
CA VAL A 34 -0.39 -19.70 -2.10
C VAL A 34 -1.71 -20.17 -2.68
N LYS A 35 -2.73 -19.31 -2.52
CA LYS A 35 -4.02 -19.44 -3.19
C LYS A 35 -4.08 -18.52 -4.40
N ILE A 36 -4.50 -19.04 -5.55
CA ILE A 36 -4.72 -18.27 -6.78
C ILE A 36 -6.20 -18.37 -7.15
N THR A 37 -6.86 -17.22 -7.29
CA THR A 37 -8.31 -17.13 -7.53
C THR A 37 -8.66 -15.90 -8.38
N GLY A 38 -9.96 -15.61 -8.52
CA GLY A 38 -10.47 -14.43 -9.22
C GLY A 38 -11.19 -14.74 -10.54
N GLU A 39 -11.93 -13.76 -11.05
CA GLU A 39 -12.75 -13.89 -12.27
C GLU A 39 -11.92 -14.09 -13.55
N GLY A 40 -10.65 -13.67 -13.52
CA GLY A 40 -9.73 -13.81 -14.65
C GLY A 40 -9.16 -15.22 -14.86
N VAL A 41 -9.42 -16.15 -13.94
CA VAL A 41 -8.97 -17.55 -14.02
C VAL A 41 -10.15 -18.51 -13.94
N THR A 42 -10.02 -19.68 -14.57
CA THR A 42 -11.10 -20.69 -14.60
C THR A 42 -11.01 -21.69 -13.46
N THR A 43 -9.84 -21.84 -12.86
CA THR A 43 -9.57 -22.81 -11.80
C THR A 43 -8.92 -22.10 -10.62
N GLU A 44 -9.58 -22.17 -9.46
CA GLU A 44 -8.95 -21.79 -8.19
C GLU A 44 -7.87 -22.82 -7.84
N LEU A 45 -6.68 -22.35 -7.51
CA LEU A 45 -5.55 -23.19 -7.13
C LEU A 45 -5.15 -22.93 -5.69
N ASN A 46 -4.93 -23.99 -4.93
CA ASN A 46 -4.24 -23.95 -3.65
C ASN A 46 -2.94 -24.73 -3.83
N LEU A 47 -1.80 -24.04 -3.94
CA LEU A 47 -0.51 -24.63 -4.29
C LEU A 47 0.36 -24.77 -3.04
N THR A 48 0.87 -25.96 -2.79
CA THR A 48 1.97 -26.20 -1.83
C THR A 48 3.33 -25.97 -2.49
N ILE A 49 4.40 -25.85 -1.69
CA ILE A 49 5.78 -25.83 -2.20
C ILE A 49 6.10 -27.13 -2.93
N ALA A 50 5.56 -28.26 -2.48
CA ALA A 50 5.74 -29.54 -3.16
C ALA A 50 5.12 -29.53 -4.56
N ASP A 51 3.93 -28.95 -4.72
CA ASP A 51 3.28 -28.81 -6.04
C ASP A 51 4.12 -27.92 -6.97
N MET A 52 4.63 -26.81 -6.46
CA MET A 52 5.50 -25.90 -7.23
C MET A 52 6.79 -26.58 -7.66
N LYS A 53 7.45 -27.35 -6.78
CA LYS A 53 8.66 -28.11 -7.12
C LYS A 53 8.40 -29.25 -8.11
N ALA A 54 7.19 -29.78 -8.15
CA ALA A 54 6.78 -30.84 -9.08
C ALA A 54 6.39 -30.31 -10.47
N MET A 55 6.28 -28.99 -10.66
CA MET A 55 5.98 -28.38 -11.96
C MET A 55 7.12 -28.62 -12.97
N PRO A 56 6.80 -28.70 -14.28
CA PRO A 56 7.78 -29.07 -15.30
C PRO A 56 8.86 -28.00 -15.47
N ALA A 57 9.96 -28.37 -16.15
CA ALA A 57 11.17 -27.55 -16.21
C ALA A 57 10.94 -26.16 -16.84
N GLU A 58 10.03 -26.05 -17.79
CA GLU A 58 9.62 -24.78 -18.43
C GLU A 58 8.92 -23.81 -17.46
N ALA A 59 8.35 -24.32 -16.37
CA ALA A 59 7.74 -23.51 -15.33
C ALA A 59 8.77 -23.04 -14.28
N GLN A 60 9.89 -23.75 -14.15
CA GLN A 60 10.90 -23.48 -13.12
C GLN A 60 11.77 -22.29 -13.52
N ILE A 61 12.07 -21.44 -12.55
CA ILE A 61 13.02 -20.34 -12.66
C ILE A 61 14.11 -20.56 -11.61
N ASP A 62 15.37 -20.40 -12.03
CA ASP A 62 16.58 -20.44 -11.20
C ASP A 62 17.53 -19.37 -11.75
N GLU A 63 17.30 -18.12 -11.38
CA GLU A 63 17.96 -16.94 -11.94
C GLU A 63 18.28 -15.90 -10.86
N THR A 64 19.27 -15.04 -11.11
CA THR A 64 19.57 -13.92 -10.23
C THR A 64 18.62 -12.75 -10.46
N TYR A 65 18.07 -12.21 -9.36
CA TYR A 65 17.23 -11.03 -9.35
C TYR A 65 17.94 -9.88 -8.65
N ILE A 66 17.75 -8.67 -9.18
CA ILE A 66 18.18 -7.42 -8.56
C ILE A 66 16.97 -6.75 -7.94
N TYR A 67 17.11 -6.27 -6.72
CA TYR A 67 16.07 -5.53 -6.03
C TYR A 67 16.63 -4.37 -5.22
N ASN A 68 15.86 -3.28 -5.17
CA ASN A 68 16.21 -2.10 -4.38
C ASN A 68 15.62 -2.20 -2.97
N SER A 69 16.45 -1.93 -1.97
CA SER A 69 16.06 -1.90 -0.56
C SER A 69 16.49 -0.59 0.10
N LYS A 70 16.07 -0.34 1.34
CA LYS A 70 16.55 0.81 2.13
C LYS A 70 18.07 0.85 2.30
N ALA A 71 18.74 -0.30 2.17
CA ALA A 71 20.20 -0.42 2.26
C ALA A 71 20.91 -0.30 0.90
N GLY A 72 20.18 0.02 -0.17
CA GLY A 72 20.66 0.07 -1.55
C GLY A 72 20.21 -1.13 -2.39
N GLU A 73 20.76 -1.19 -3.59
CA GLU A 73 20.59 -2.29 -4.55
C GLU A 73 21.21 -3.58 -3.98
N LYS A 74 20.46 -4.67 -4.11
CA LYS A 74 20.86 -6.02 -3.69
C LYS A 74 20.59 -7.01 -4.82
N SER A 75 21.29 -8.13 -4.79
CA SER A 75 21.02 -9.27 -5.66
C SER A 75 20.80 -10.54 -4.84
N VAL A 76 20.03 -11.47 -5.41
CA VAL A 76 19.72 -12.77 -4.80
C VAL A 76 19.48 -13.81 -5.90
N LEU A 77 19.95 -15.03 -5.70
CA LEU A 77 19.59 -16.15 -6.55
C LEU A 77 18.19 -16.65 -6.15
N VAL A 78 17.23 -16.58 -7.07
CA VAL A 78 15.84 -16.93 -6.79
C VAL A 78 15.51 -18.22 -7.50
N LYS A 79 14.92 -19.15 -6.76
CA LYS A 79 14.39 -20.40 -7.29
C LYS A 79 12.92 -20.56 -6.95
N GLY A 80 12.13 -20.83 -7.98
CA GLY A 80 10.67 -20.80 -7.91
C GLY A 80 9.99 -21.20 -9.20
N VAL A 81 8.69 -20.90 -9.29
CA VAL A 81 7.90 -21.12 -10.51
C VAL A 81 7.42 -19.82 -11.13
N SER A 82 7.34 -19.77 -12.45
CA SER A 82 6.82 -18.62 -13.19
C SER A 82 5.34 -18.39 -12.88
N LEU A 83 4.99 -17.21 -12.36
CA LEU A 83 3.58 -16.85 -12.15
C LEU A 83 2.81 -16.82 -13.47
N ALA A 84 3.42 -16.33 -14.56
CA ALA A 84 2.81 -16.35 -15.88
C ALA A 84 2.43 -17.77 -16.32
N TYR A 85 3.35 -18.74 -16.13
CA TYR A 85 3.06 -20.15 -16.42
C TYR A 85 1.91 -20.68 -15.53
N VAL A 86 1.94 -20.40 -14.22
CA VAL A 86 0.89 -20.86 -13.31
C VAL A 86 -0.47 -20.31 -13.71
N LEU A 87 -0.56 -19.02 -14.03
CA LEU A 87 -1.82 -18.41 -14.47
C LEU A 87 -2.30 -19.03 -15.79
N ALA A 88 -1.43 -19.10 -16.80
CA ALA A 88 -1.81 -19.59 -18.13
C ALA A 88 -2.15 -21.09 -18.15
N GLU A 89 -1.27 -21.93 -17.59
CA GLU A 89 -1.30 -23.38 -17.78
C GLU A 89 -1.95 -24.15 -16.63
N LYS A 90 -2.04 -23.55 -15.43
CA LYS A 90 -2.62 -24.23 -14.25
C LYS A 90 -3.95 -23.61 -13.83
N ALA A 91 -4.03 -22.30 -13.73
CA ALA A 91 -5.25 -21.60 -13.32
C ALA A 91 -6.23 -21.42 -14.49
N GLY A 92 -5.74 -21.59 -15.73
CA GLY A 92 -6.51 -21.41 -16.95
C GLY A 92 -6.98 -19.97 -17.10
N LEU A 93 -6.00 -19.05 -17.20
CA LEU A 93 -6.20 -17.62 -17.41
C LEU A 93 -7.07 -17.36 -18.64
N THR A 94 -8.13 -16.59 -18.46
CA THR A 94 -9.07 -16.17 -19.51
C THR A 94 -9.14 -14.67 -19.70
N ALA A 95 -8.66 -13.89 -18.73
CA ALA A 95 -8.63 -12.44 -18.86
C ALA A 95 -7.57 -11.99 -19.86
N GLU A 96 -7.94 -11.06 -20.75
CA GLU A 96 -7.00 -10.38 -21.65
C GLU A 96 -6.46 -9.09 -21.01
N ASN A 97 -7.33 -8.34 -20.33
CA ASN A 97 -7.00 -7.15 -19.56
C ASN A 97 -7.51 -7.33 -18.14
N ALA A 98 -6.60 -7.34 -17.16
CA ALA A 98 -6.92 -7.60 -15.77
C ALA A 98 -5.85 -7.02 -14.85
N VAL A 99 -6.20 -6.98 -13.57
CA VAL A 99 -5.29 -6.64 -12.49
C VAL A 99 -4.99 -7.90 -11.68
N VAL A 100 -3.73 -8.09 -11.33
CA VAL A 100 -3.25 -9.15 -10.45
C VAL A 100 -2.94 -8.53 -9.09
N SER A 101 -3.81 -8.79 -8.12
CA SER A 101 -3.66 -8.32 -6.75
C SER A 101 -2.97 -9.39 -5.90
N PHE A 102 -2.09 -8.96 -5.00
CA PHE A 102 -1.40 -9.82 -4.06
C PHE A 102 -1.82 -9.45 -2.64
N THR A 103 -2.00 -10.45 -1.79
CA THR A 103 -2.34 -10.26 -0.37
C THR A 103 -1.34 -11.01 0.50
N ALA A 104 -0.76 -10.31 1.47
CA ALA A 104 0.18 -10.87 2.43
C ALA A 104 -0.54 -11.65 3.55
N SER A 105 0.20 -12.45 4.32
CA SER A 105 -0.36 -13.30 5.39
C SER A 105 -1.01 -12.52 6.54
N ASP A 106 -0.64 -11.25 6.73
CA ASP A 106 -1.27 -10.31 7.66
C ASP A 106 -2.51 -9.60 7.07
N ALA A 107 -2.99 -10.07 5.91
CA ALA A 107 -4.06 -9.50 5.11
C ALA A 107 -3.75 -8.11 4.50
N TYR A 108 -2.48 -7.67 4.52
CA TYR A 108 -2.10 -6.42 3.89
C TYR A 108 -2.16 -6.55 2.36
N PRO A 109 -2.90 -5.67 1.65
CA PRO A 109 -2.89 -5.64 0.19
C PRO A 109 -1.55 -5.08 -0.30
N ILE A 110 -0.93 -5.77 -1.26
CA ILE A 110 0.27 -5.30 -1.94
C ILE A 110 -0.16 -4.67 -3.27
N ASP A 111 0.53 -3.60 -3.68
CA ASP A 111 0.20 -2.83 -4.87
C ASP A 111 -0.08 -3.74 -6.08
N PRO A 112 -1.28 -3.64 -6.67
CA PRO A 112 -1.68 -4.50 -7.77
C PRO A 112 -0.76 -4.32 -8.99
N GLN A 113 -0.53 -5.41 -9.71
CA GLN A 113 0.24 -5.39 -10.96
C GLN A 113 -0.69 -5.60 -12.15
N MET A 114 -0.41 -4.94 -13.27
CA MET A 114 -1.16 -5.19 -14.49
C MET A 114 -0.89 -6.61 -14.99
N LEU A 115 -1.92 -7.29 -15.49
CA LEU A 115 -1.77 -8.65 -16.03
C LEU A 115 -0.73 -8.68 -17.17
N GLU A 116 -0.68 -7.65 -18.02
CA GLU A 116 0.34 -7.54 -19.08
C GLU A 116 1.78 -7.58 -18.54
N ASP A 117 2.04 -6.94 -17.39
CA ASP A 117 3.35 -6.94 -16.75
C ASP A 117 3.65 -8.32 -16.15
N VAL A 118 2.65 -8.94 -15.50
CA VAL A 118 2.80 -10.29 -14.93
C VAL A 118 3.13 -11.32 -16.01
N LEU A 119 2.55 -11.17 -17.19
CA LEU A 119 2.80 -12.03 -18.35
C LEU A 119 4.04 -11.64 -19.16
N ASN A 120 4.68 -10.50 -18.85
CA ASN A 120 5.85 -10.03 -19.58
C ASN A 120 7.06 -10.96 -19.34
N PRO A 121 7.62 -11.59 -20.41
CA PRO A 121 8.73 -12.53 -20.28
C PRO A 121 10.04 -11.89 -19.83
N GLU A 122 10.17 -10.56 -19.90
CA GLU A 122 11.34 -9.83 -19.41
C GLU A 122 11.26 -9.57 -17.90
N LEU A 123 10.05 -9.34 -17.37
CA LEU A 123 9.85 -9.08 -15.94
C LEU A 123 9.91 -10.34 -15.09
N LYS A 124 9.54 -11.50 -15.66
CA LYS A 124 9.67 -12.83 -15.03
C LYS A 124 9.25 -12.85 -13.55
N TYR A 125 7.96 -12.73 -13.30
CA TYR A 125 7.41 -12.91 -11.95
C TYR A 125 7.60 -14.35 -11.48
N VAL A 126 8.19 -14.53 -10.30
CA VAL A 126 8.52 -15.84 -9.71
C VAL A 126 7.81 -16.00 -8.38
N LEU A 127 7.06 -17.09 -8.22
CA LEU A 127 6.65 -17.59 -6.92
C LEU A 127 7.83 -18.35 -6.32
N ALA A 128 8.66 -17.66 -5.53
CA ALA A 128 9.89 -18.21 -5.01
C ALA A 128 9.63 -19.12 -3.81
N TYR A 129 10.33 -20.25 -3.78
CA TYR A 129 10.34 -21.19 -2.65
C TYR A 129 11.76 -21.37 -2.05
N GLU A 130 12.80 -20.88 -2.73
CA GLU A 130 14.20 -20.95 -2.30
C GLU A 130 14.95 -19.70 -2.75
N ILE A 131 15.80 -19.17 -1.88
CA ILE A 131 16.68 -18.03 -2.14
C ILE A 131 18.10 -18.38 -1.71
N ASP A 132 19.09 -18.10 -2.58
CA ASP A 132 20.51 -18.42 -2.34
C ASP A 132 20.78 -19.88 -1.88
N GLY A 133 19.94 -20.82 -2.30
CA GLY A 133 20.05 -22.24 -1.92
C GLY A 133 19.35 -22.62 -0.61
N GLU A 134 18.72 -21.66 0.06
CA GLU A 134 18.02 -21.86 1.34
C GLU A 134 16.50 -21.74 1.16
N ALA A 135 15.75 -22.54 1.91
CA ALA A 135 14.30 -22.43 1.95
C ALA A 135 13.89 -21.08 2.56
N ILE A 136 12.79 -20.53 2.08
CA ILE A 136 12.24 -19.28 2.62
C ILE A 136 11.58 -19.55 3.98
N ASP A 137 11.96 -18.76 4.99
CA ASP A 137 11.38 -18.73 6.34
C ASP A 137 11.30 -17.26 6.76
N ASN A 138 10.09 -16.70 6.79
CA ASN A 138 9.89 -15.25 6.89
C ASN A 138 9.11 -14.80 8.15
N ASP A 139 8.56 -15.71 8.96
CA ASP A 139 7.61 -15.32 10.01
C ASP A 139 7.80 -16.03 11.37
N ASP A 140 8.89 -16.78 11.57
CA ASP A 140 9.18 -17.56 12.79
C ASP A 140 8.06 -18.59 13.14
N ILE A 141 7.05 -18.80 12.29
CA ILE A 141 5.94 -19.73 12.52
C ILE A 141 6.24 -21.06 11.84
N VAL A 142 6.65 -22.04 12.65
CA VAL A 142 6.96 -23.40 12.19
C VAL A 142 5.76 -24.05 11.50
N GLY A 143 5.86 -24.22 10.17
CA GLY A 143 4.93 -25.05 9.39
C GLY A 143 3.97 -24.29 8.48
N ASN A 144 4.08 -22.96 8.35
CA ASN A 144 3.53 -22.30 7.17
C ASN A 144 4.52 -22.40 6.02
N GLU A 145 4.01 -22.73 4.83
CA GLU A 145 4.82 -22.70 3.62
C GLU A 145 4.64 -21.29 3.05
N GLU A 146 5.62 -20.42 3.16
CA GLU A 146 5.51 -19.07 2.58
C GLU A 146 6.23 -18.98 1.24
N ILE A 147 5.70 -18.09 0.39
CA ILE A 147 6.38 -17.66 -0.81
C ILE A 147 6.70 -16.18 -0.77
N VAL A 148 7.71 -15.82 -1.56
CA VAL A 148 8.02 -14.44 -1.90
C VAL A 148 7.87 -14.31 -3.40
N VAL A 149 7.18 -13.27 -3.86
CA VAL A 149 7.09 -12.99 -5.29
C VAL A 149 8.21 -12.03 -5.67
N TYR A 150 9.09 -12.49 -6.56
CA TYR A 150 10.14 -11.67 -7.15
C TYR A 150 9.76 -11.30 -8.58
N ARG A 151 10.18 -10.12 -9.03
CA ARG A 151 10.24 -9.79 -10.45
C ARG A 151 11.48 -8.96 -10.79
N LYS A 152 11.86 -8.94 -12.06
CA LYS A 152 12.94 -8.08 -12.55
C LYS A 152 12.47 -6.63 -12.59
N ILE A 153 13.43 -5.73 -12.51
CA ILE A 153 13.23 -4.29 -12.55
C ILE A 153 12.61 -3.92 -13.91
N LYS A 154 11.47 -3.20 -13.87
CA LYS A 154 10.80 -2.67 -15.06
C LYS A 154 11.48 -1.39 -15.53
N GLU A 155 11.80 -0.51 -14.59
CA GLU A 155 12.40 0.80 -14.85
C GLU A 155 13.55 1.12 -13.88
N ALA A 156 14.58 1.81 -14.37
CA ALA A 156 15.73 2.16 -13.53
C ALA A 156 15.29 3.04 -12.33
N GLY A 157 15.71 2.66 -11.12
CA GLY A 157 15.36 3.38 -9.89
C GLY A 157 14.05 2.92 -9.22
N GLU A 158 13.37 1.92 -9.78
CA GLU A 158 12.15 1.36 -9.20
C GLU A 158 12.35 0.80 -7.78
N PHE A 159 11.44 1.16 -6.87
CA PHE A 159 11.36 0.61 -5.51
C PHE A 159 10.31 -0.51 -5.45
N GLY A 160 10.62 -1.63 -4.78
CA GLY A 160 9.62 -2.66 -4.46
C GLY A 160 9.46 -3.82 -5.46
N THR A 161 10.56 -4.45 -5.90
CA THR A 161 10.50 -5.63 -6.79
C THR A 161 10.32 -6.99 -6.08
N VAL A 162 10.04 -6.94 -4.77
CA VAL A 162 9.90 -8.11 -3.90
C VAL A 162 8.64 -7.98 -3.07
N PHE A 163 7.69 -8.89 -3.27
CA PHE A 163 6.46 -8.97 -2.50
C PHE A 163 6.58 -10.13 -1.51
N LYS A 164 6.58 -9.80 -0.21
CA LYS A 164 6.85 -10.78 0.85
C LYS A 164 5.56 -11.35 1.42
N MET A 165 5.66 -12.56 1.95
CA MET A 165 4.59 -13.22 2.71
C MET A 165 3.29 -13.37 1.90
N VAL A 166 3.39 -13.54 0.57
CA VAL A 166 2.21 -13.58 -0.31
C VAL A 166 1.49 -14.91 -0.09
N VAL A 167 0.22 -14.84 0.31
CA VAL A 167 -0.62 -16.03 0.54
C VAL A 167 -1.80 -16.12 -0.41
N THR A 168 -2.20 -15.01 -1.03
CA THR A 168 -3.28 -14.98 -2.02
C THR A 168 -2.90 -14.11 -3.22
N ILE A 169 -3.21 -14.60 -4.42
CA ILE A 169 -3.11 -13.91 -5.69
C ILE A 169 -4.49 -13.94 -6.33
N SER A 170 -5.06 -12.78 -6.65
CA SER A 170 -6.36 -12.68 -7.30
C SER A 170 -6.23 -12.02 -8.66
N VAL A 171 -6.78 -12.64 -9.70
CA VAL A 171 -6.90 -12.05 -11.04
C VAL A 171 -8.30 -11.47 -11.19
N GLY A 172 -8.43 -10.16 -11.00
CA GLY A 172 -9.70 -9.45 -11.14
C GLY A 172 -9.91 -8.92 -12.55
N ALA A 173 -11.16 -8.64 -12.92
CA ALA A 173 -11.45 -7.78 -14.06
C ALA A 173 -10.75 -6.43 -13.86
N THR A 174 -10.43 -5.73 -14.95
CA THR A 174 -10.23 -4.28 -14.86
C THR A 174 -11.56 -3.66 -14.44
N THR A 175 -11.88 -3.67 -13.15
CA THR A 175 -12.50 -2.48 -12.60
C THR A 175 -11.47 -1.42 -12.88
N GLU A 176 -11.82 -0.44 -13.72
CA GLU A 176 -11.15 0.85 -13.71
C GLU A 176 -10.76 1.08 -12.25
N THR A 177 -9.46 1.21 -11.97
CA THR A 177 -9.01 1.91 -10.78
C THR A 177 -10.01 3.04 -10.62
N PRO A 178 -10.78 3.16 -9.51
CA PRO A 178 -11.79 4.22 -9.39
C PRO A 178 -11.13 5.45 -9.94
N ASP A 179 -11.68 5.96 -11.05
CA ASP A 179 -11.07 6.99 -11.88
C ASP A 179 -10.57 8.02 -10.89
N GLU A 180 -9.26 7.98 -10.58
CA GLU A 180 -8.67 9.02 -9.76
C GLU A 180 -8.87 10.19 -10.69
N PRO A 181 -9.82 11.10 -10.37
CA PRO A 181 -10.34 12.02 -11.36
C PRO A 181 -9.14 12.61 -12.05
N GLU A 182 -9.02 12.40 -13.37
CA GLU A 182 -7.96 13.04 -14.14
C GLU A 182 -7.96 14.49 -13.67
N PRO A 183 -6.85 14.99 -13.07
CA PRO A 183 -6.89 16.27 -12.40
C PRO A 183 -7.40 17.27 -13.42
N GLU A 184 -8.59 17.84 -13.17
CA GLU A 184 -9.15 18.89 -13.99
C GLU A 184 -8.23 20.10 -13.85
N GLY A 185 -7.21 20.14 -14.70
CA GLY A 185 -6.13 21.10 -14.65
C GLY A 185 -4.85 20.51 -15.20
N GLU A 186 -4.65 20.64 -16.51
CA GLU A 186 -3.29 20.69 -17.09
C GLU A 186 -2.55 21.90 -16.49
N GLY A 187 -2.09 21.76 -15.25
CA GLY A 187 -1.10 22.67 -14.67
C GLY A 187 0.21 22.49 -15.42
N GLU A 188 0.83 23.59 -15.86
CA GLU A 188 2.18 23.53 -16.45
C GLU A 188 3.10 22.68 -15.56
N ALA A 189 3.76 21.68 -16.15
CA ALA A 189 4.71 20.83 -15.43
C ALA A 189 5.75 21.70 -14.71
N ILE A 190 5.68 21.74 -13.37
CA ILE A 190 6.61 22.52 -12.56
C ILE A 190 7.94 21.76 -12.54
N GLU A 191 8.93 22.26 -13.26
CA GLU A 191 10.31 21.76 -13.18
C GLU A 191 11.04 22.39 -12.00
N PHE A 192 11.61 21.55 -11.13
CA PHE A 192 12.43 21.98 -10.01
C PHE A 192 13.92 21.86 -10.35
N THR A 193 14.62 22.99 -10.29
CA THR A 193 16.04 23.11 -10.64
C THR A 193 17.01 22.57 -9.60
N ASP A 194 16.54 22.28 -8.38
CA ASP A 194 17.35 21.84 -7.25
C ASP A 194 17.14 20.37 -6.83
N ILE A 195 16.49 19.57 -7.68
CA ILE A 195 16.49 18.10 -7.57
C ILE A 195 17.70 17.59 -8.37
N THR A 196 18.83 17.39 -7.68
CA THR A 196 20.07 16.85 -8.26
C THR A 196 20.10 15.32 -8.21
N GLU A 197 21.14 14.69 -8.76
CA GLU A 197 21.36 13.23 -8.71
C GLU A 197 21.28 12.63 -7.29
N GLU A 198 21.58 13.43 -6.25
CA GLU A 198 21.45 13.02 -4.85
C GLU A 198 19.98 12.78 -4.44
N PHE A 199 19.01 13.42 -5.09
CA PHE A 199 17.59 13.38 -4.76
C PHE A 199 16.72 12.66 -5.80
N THR A 200 17.32 12.01 -6.80
CA THR A 200 16.60 11.29 -7.87
C THR A 200 15.64 10.23 -7.31
N TYR A 201 15.93 9.66 -6.14
CA TYR A 201 15.03 8.72 -5.46
C TYR A 201 13.66 9.30 -5.09
N ALA A 202 13.53 10.63 -4.99
CA ALA A 202 12.29 11.33 -4.66
C ALA A 202 11.72 12.11 -5.85
N GLU A 203 12.46 12.23 -6.95
CA GLU A 203 12.11 13.07 -8.10
C GLU A 203 10.73 12.73 -8.68
N MET A 204 10.47 11.45 -8.94
CA MET A 204 9.20 11.00 -9.48
C MET A 204 8.03 11.35 -8.55
N ALA A 205 8.16 11.06 -7.25
CA ALA A 205 7.12 11.40 -6.27
C ALA A 205 6.87 12.92 -6.19
N ILE A 206 7.93 13.72 -6.24
CA ILE A 206 7.84 15.19 -6.24
C ILE A 206 7.13 15.68 -7.51
N GLN A 207 7.49 15.16 -8.68
CA GLN A 207 6.86 15.55 -9.93
C GLN A 207 5.38 15.18 -9.98
N GLU A 208 5.00 13.99 -9.52
CA GLU A 208 3.60 13.56 -9.47
C GLU A 208 2.76 14.42 -8.53
N LEU A 209 3.25 14.71 -7.31
CA LEU A 209 2.56 15.62 -6.40
C LEU A 209 2.45 17.04 -6.96
N ALA A 210 3.45 17.50 -7.73
CA ALA A 210 3.42 18.82 -8.36
C ALA A 210 2.41 18.88 -9.51
N LYS A 211 2.34 17.83 -10.35
CA LYS A 211 1.34 17.72 -11.42
C LYS A 211 -0.08 17.71 -10.86
N LYS A 212 -0.30 17.05 -9.73
CA LYS A 212 -1.58 17.03 -9.01
C LYS A 212 -1.89 18.35 -8.27
N GLY A 213 -1.00 19.35 -8.33
CA GLY A 213 -1.19 20.64 -7.65
C GLY A 213 -1.01 20.60 -6.12
N ILE A 214 -0.67 19.45 -5.55
CA ILE A 214 -0.50 19.24 -4.11
C ILE A 214 0.73 20.00 -3.60
N ILE A 215 1.80 20.08 -4.41
CA ILE A 215 2.99 20.86 -4.09
C ILE A 215 3.35 21.85 -5.19
N ASN A 216 3.70 23.07 -4.77
CA ASN A 216 4.05 24.18 -5.69
C ASN A 216 5.53 24.60 -5.56
N GLY A 217 6.29 23.94 -4.69
CA GLY A 217 7.66 24.32 -4.33
C GLY A 217 7.74 25.61 -3.49
N MET A 218 8.96 26.14 -3.38
CA MET A 218 9.32 27.30 -2.55
C MET A 218 9.47 28.59 -3.39
N GLY A 219 9.08 28.56 -4.66
CA GLY A 219 9.26 29.63 -5.63
C GLY A 219 10.62 29.60 -6.34
N ASN A 220 10.76 30.41 -7.40
CA ASN A 220 11.96 30.50 -8.25
C ASN A 220 12.41 29.15 -8.85
N GLY A 221 11.48 28.24 -9.13
CA GLY A 221 11.79 26.91 -9.67
C GLY A 221 12.54 26.00 -8.70
N ARG A 222 12.28 26.14 -7.40
CA ARG A 222 12.93 25.35 -6.34
C ARG A 222 11.94 24.53 -5.52
N TYR A 223 12.28 23.28 -5.24
CA TYR A 223 11.59 22.42 -4.28
C TYR A 223 12.23 22.50 -2.89
N ALA A 224 13.56 22.64 -2.81
CA ALA A 224 14.36 22.55 -1.58
C ALA A 224 14.25 21.18 -0.87
N PRO A 225 14.80 20.09 -1.46
CA PRO A 225 14.63 18.71 -0.95
C PRO A 225 15.26 18.45 0.42
N GLN A 226 16.23 19.27 0.85
CA GLN A 226 16.79 19.22 2.21
C GLN A 226 16.08 20.19 3.19
N GLY A 227 15.07 20.91 2.73
CA GLY A 227 14.27 21.83 3.52
C GLY A 227 13.47 21.10 4.60
N SER A 228 13.17 21.82 5.68
CA SER A 228 12.24 21.35 6.70
C SER A 228 10.82 21.84 6.40
N LEU A 229 9.82 21.00 6.66
CA LEU A 229 8.41 21.34 6.49
C LEU A 229 7.78 21.76 7.83
N THR A 230 6.94 22.78 7.79
CA THR A 230 6.16 23.21 8.96
C THR A 230 4.87 22.42 9.08
N ARG A 231 4.25 22.45 10.28
CA ARG A 231 2.94 21.83 10.51
C ARG A 231 1.85 22.38 9.58
N ALA A 232 1.87 23.68 9.28
CA ALA A 232 0.95 24.30 8.32
C ALA A 232 1.13 23.74 6.90
N GLN A 233 2.38 23.60 6.44
CA GLN A 233 2.68 23.05 5.12
C GLN A 233 2.25 21.58 4.99
N ILE A 234 2.50 20.76 6.02
CA ILE A 234 2.02 19.36 6.02
C ILE A 234 0.50 19.29 6.08
N SER A 235 -0.17 20.21 6.79
CA SER A 235 -1.63 20.24 6.82
C SER A 235 -2.22 20.44 5.42
N LYS A 236 -1.68 21.39 4.64
CA LYS A 236 -2.04 21.58 3.22
C LYS A 236 -1.82 20.31 2.40
N ILE A 237 -0.59 19.78 2.45
CA ILE A 237 -0.22 18.59 1.67
C ILE A 237 -1.14 17.42 1.99
N MET A 238 -1.42 17.14 3.27
CA MET A 238 -2.28 16.03 3.67
C MET A 238 -3.73 16.23 3.23
N VAL A 239 -4.28 17.43 3.38
CA VAL A 239 -5.66 17.73 2.96
C VAL A 239 -5.81 17.54 1.46
N GLU A 240 -4.91 18.11 0.65
CA GLU A 240 -4.95 17.97 -0.80
C GLU A 240 -4.63 16.55 -1.28
N SER A 241 -3.70 15.84 -0.63
CA SER A 241 -3.35 14.45 -0.99
C SER A 241 -4.48 13.46 -0.72
N LEU A 242 -5.40 13.81 0.17
CA LEU A 242 -6.57 13.00 0.53
C LEU A 242 -7.85 13.49 -0.17
N ASP A 243 -7.70 14.33 -1.18
CA ASP A 243 -8.80 14.95 -1.94
C ASP A 243 -9.85 15.62 -1.04
N CYS A 244 -9.39 16.16 0.09
CA CYS A 244 -10.22 16.92 1.01
C CYS A 244 -10.19 18.39 0.63
N GLU A 245 -11.32 19.07 0.75
CA GLU A 245 -11.38 20.51 0.52
C GLU A 245 -10.89 21.31 1.74
N GLU A 246 -10.23 22.45 1.51
CA GLU A 246 -10.06 23.44 2.57
C GLU A 246 -11.43 23.96 3.03
N VAL A 247 -11.61 24.14 4.32
CA VAL A 247 -12.88 24.60 4.89
C VAL A 247 -12.71 25.91 5.63
N GLU A 248 -13.80 26.63 5.89
CA GLU A 248 -13.74 27.86 6.68
C GLU A 248 -13.21 27.57 8.09
N TYR A 249 -12.19 28.34 8.52
CA TYR A 249 -11.62 28.22 9.86
C TYR A 249 -12.63 28.71 10.92
N LYS A 250 -12.99 27.82 11.86
CA LYS A 250 -14.02 28.06 12.88
C LYS A 250 -13.43 28.57 14.20
N GLY A 251 -12.12 28.80 14.26
CA GLY A 251 -11.40 29.11 15.49
C GLY A 251 -10.99 27.85 16.26
N GLY A 252 -10.44 28.05 17.46
CA GLY A 252 -10.06 26.96 18.37
C GLY A 252 -8.57 26.89 18.67
N PHE A 253 -7.75 27.62 17.90
CA PHE A 253 -6.32 27.80 18.17
C PHE A 253 -6.01 29.28 18.36
N SER A 254 -5.21 29.62 19.37
CA SER A 254 -4.87 31.02 19.68
C SER A 254 -3.82 31.63 18.76
N ASP A 255 -3.17 30.81 17.93
CA ASP A 255 -2.06 31.13 17.04
C ASP A 255 -2.40 30.84 15.56
N VAL A 256 -3.69 30.80 15.23
CA VAL A 256 -4.20 30.69 13.87
C VAL A 256 -5.26 31.78 13.68
N ASP A 257 -5.00 32.69 12.76
CA ASP A 257 -5.97 33.70 12.36
C ASP A 257 -6.75 33.20 11.14
N ALA A 258 -8.05 33.50 11.04
CA ALA A 258 -8.89 33.06 9.92
C ALA A 258 -8.42 33.60 8.54
N SER A 259 -7.58 34.64 8.54
CA SER A 259 -6.97 35.19 7.32
C SER A 259 -5.66 34.52 6.92
N ASP A 260 -5.11 33.62 7.74
CA ASP A 260 -3.89 32.90 7.39
C ASP A 260 -4.15 31.96 6.22
N TRP A 261 -3.22 31.91 5.27
CA TRP A 261 -3.34 31.05 4.09
C TRP A 261 -3.53 29.56 4.44
N PHE A 262 -3.06 29.14 5.62
CA PHE A 262 -3.16 27.76 6.10
C PHE A 262 -4.40 27.50 6.95
N ALA A 263 -5.17 28.52 7.35
CA ALA A 263 -6.20 28.39 8.37
C ALA A 263 -7.27 27.35 7.99
N GLY A 264 -7.67 27.34 6.72
CA GLY A 264 -8.65 26.38 6.22
C GLY A 264 -8.13 24.94 6.15
N TYR A 265 -6.88 24.75 5.75
CA TYR A 265 -6.24 23.43 5.78
C TYR A 265 -6.05 22.91 7.21
N VAL A 266 -5.70 23.79 8.16
CA VAL A 266 -5.62 23.43 9.58
C VAL A 266 -6.99 22.98 10.10
N GLN A 267 -8.06 23.69 9.74
CA GLN A 267 -9.42 23.28 10.12
C GLN A 267 -9.77 21.91 9.54
N ALA A 268 -9.58 21.71 8.23
CA ALA A 268 -9.92 20.46 7.54
C ALA A 268 -9.15 19.28 8.14
N ALA A 269 -7.84 19.44 8.34
CA ALA A 269 -6.98 18.40 8.90
C ALA A 269 -7.35 18.03 10.35
N VAL A 270 -7.83 18.99 11.15
CA VAL A 270 -8.29 18.73 12.52
C VAL A 270 -9.68 18.10 12.53
N ASP A 271 -10.61 18.57 11.68
CA ASP A 271 -11.95 18.00 11.54
C ASP A 271 -11.87 16.53 11.06
N ALA A 272 -10.92 16.22 10.18
CA ALA A 272 -10.62 14.86 9.72
C ALA A 272 -9.81 14.00 10.73
N GLY A 273 -9.40 14.57 11.87
CA GLY A 273 -8.62 13.86 12.89
C GLY A 273 -7.18 13.52 12.49
N ILE A 274 -6.69 14.07 11.38
CA ILE A 274 -5.32 13.90 10.88
C ILE A 274 -4.33 14.62 11.81
N PHE A 275 -4.66 15.87 12.16
CA PHE A 275 -3.92 16.68 13.11
C PHE A 275 -4.69 16.87 14.42
N VAL A 276 -3.92 17.15 15.47
CA VAL A 276 -4.45 17.60 16.76
C VAL A 276 -3.61 18.79 17.21
N GLY A 277 -4.26 19.77 17.82
CA GLY A 277 -3.57 20.89 18.46
C GLY A 277 -2.95 20.50 19.80
N TYR A 278 -2.24 21.44 20.41
CA TYR A 278 -1.58 21.24 21.69
C TYR A 278 -2.53 21.54 22.87
N PRO A 279 -2.26 20.98 24.06
CA PRO A 279 -3.09 21.19 25.25
C PRO A 279 -3.20 22.64 25.72
N ASP A 280 -2.30 23.51 25.27
CA ASP A 280 -2.31 24.95 25.56
C ASP A 280 -3.25 25.75 24.66
N GLY A 281 -3.94 25.09 23.72
CA GLY A 281 -4.84 25.73 22.77
C GLY A 281 -4.12 26.31 21.55
N THR A 282 -2.89 25.89 21.26
CA THR A 282 -2.15 26.29 20.04
C THR A 282 -2.15 25.19 18.98
N PHE A 283 -1.93 25.55 17.72
CA PHE A 283 -1.64 24.62 16.64
C PHE A 283 -0.16 24.54 16.30
N GLN A 284 0.60 25.61 16.53
CA GLN A 284 2.00 25.83 16.18
C GLN A 284 2.26 25.68 14.67
N PRO A 285 1.62 26.50 13.81
CA PRO A 285 1.66 26.34 12.35
C PRO A 285 3.08 26.43 11.76
N ASP A 286 3.94 27.28 12.32
CA ASP A 286 5.32 27.50 11.85
C ASP A 286 6.33 26.52 12.45
N GLN A 287 5.90 25.67 13.38
CA GLN A 287 6.80 24.69 13.97
C GLN A 287 7.18 23.66 12.91
N VAL A 288 8.49 23.40 12.80
CA VAL A 288 9.02 22.29 11.99
C VAL A 288 8.48 20.98 12.56
N ILE A 289 7.83 20.21 11.69
CA ILE A 289 7.27 18.91 12.06
C ILE A 289 8.40 17.90 12.29
N SER A 290 8.31 17.14 13.38
CA SER A 290 9.27 16.05 13.62
C SER A 290 8.94 14.84 12.75
N ARG A 291 9.95 13.97 12.49
CA ARG A 291 9.72 12.71 11.76
C ARG A 291 8.70 11.81 12.45
N GLN A 292 8.70 11.78 13.78
CA GLN A 292 7.75 11.00 14.57
C GLN A 292 6.33 11.52 14.40
N GLU A 293 6.16 12.84 14.44
CA GLU A 293 4.86 13.47 14.27
C GLU A 293 4.32 13.33 12.85
N MET A 294 5.19 13.46 11.84
CA MET A 294 4.84 13.18 10.45
C MET A 294 4.37 11.73 10.26
N ALA A 295 5.02 10.76 10.90
CA ALA A 295 4.59 9.36 10.85
C ALA A 295 3.20 9.16 11.49
N VAL A 296 2.91 9.83 12.60
CA VAL A 296 1.59 9.79 13.26
C VAL A 296 0.51 10.41 12.38
N VAL A 297 0.79 11.56 11.78
CA VAL A 297 -0.13 12.28 10.88
C VAL A 297 -0.41 11.45 9.63
N ALA A 298 0.62 10.87 9.01
CA ALA A 298 0.46 10.00 7.85
C ALA A 298 -0.36 8.75 8.18
N ALA A 299 -0.10 8.11 9.34
CA ALA A 299 -0.88 6.95 9.79
C ALA A 299 -2.36 7.30 10.02
N ARG A 300 -2.64 8.48 10.60
CA ARG A 300 -4.03 8.95 10.78
C ARG A 300 -4.71 9.24 9.46
N GLY A 301 -4.01 9.88 8.52
CA GLY A 301 -4.51 10.10 7.16
C GLY A 301 -4.88 8.78 6.49
N ALA A 302 -3.97 7.79 6.53
CA ALA A 302 -4.20 6.47 5.96
C ALA A 302 -5.42 5.75 6.56
N ILE A 303 -5.57 5.77 7.89
CA ILE A 303 -6.73 5.18 8.58
C ILE A 303 -8.03 5.94 8.24
N GLY A 304 -7.96 7.27 8.06
CA GLY A 304 -9.10 8.09 7.69
C GLY A 304 -9.70 7.72 6.33
N MET A 305 -8.89 7.24 5.37
CA MET A 305 -9.34 6.82 4.04
C MET A 305 -10.18 5.54 4.05
N GLU A 306 -10.05 4.68 5.07
CA GLU A 306 -10.85 3.43 5.16
C GLU A 306 -12.25 3.66 5.80
N LEU A 307 -12.59 4.89 6.19
CA LEU A 307 -13.81 5.21 6.96
C LEU A 307 -14.84 6.07 6.22
N VAL A 308 -14.68 6.32 4.92
CA VAL A 308 -15.66 7.07 4.09
C VAL A 308 -16.30 6.15 3.06
#